data_AF-A0AAU4BGD1-F1
#
_entry.id   AF-A0AAU4BGD1-F1
#
_cell.length_a   1.000
_cell.length_b   1.000
_cell.length_c   1.000
_cell.angle_alpha   90.00
_cell.angle_beta   90.00
_cell.angle_gamma   90.00
#
_symmetry.space_group_name_H-M   'P 1'
#
loop_
_entity.id
_entity.type
_entity.pdbx_description
1 polymer ?
#
loop_
_entity_poly.entity_id
_entity_poly.type
_entity_poly.pdbx_seq_one_letter_code
_entity_poly.pdbx_strand_id
1 'polypeptide(L)'
;MAEAARGVRQVAGRWRVVLEWRTFAGHEVAVRKLELLRVALLPMDWRCVGLYDKQEFRFPVPLLWVYASGAADDVGAVVTVQALPGQAWGYFEAGDGRGGFVATCGDVKAAAEALDLLLKHRMFPGRRWA
;
A
#
# COMPACT_ATOMS: atom_id res chain seq x y z
N MET A 1 19.57 -29.04 -15.63
CA MET A 1 19.29 -28.25 -14.41
C MET A 1 19.32 -26.73 -14.63
N ALA A 2 20.12 -26.18 -15.55
CA ALA A 2 20.16 -24.72 -15.83
C ALA A 2 18.95 -24.17 -16.62
N GLU A 3 18.22 -25.04 -17.33
CA GLU A 3 17.11 -24.66 -18.20
C GLU A 3 15.78 -24.44 -17.44
N ALA A 4 15.53 -25.24 -16.40
CA ALA A 4 14.38 -25.09 -15.50
C ALA A 4 14.41 -23.75 -14.73
N ALA A 5 15.61 -23.30 -14.32
CA ALA A 5 15.77 -22.02 -13.62
C ALA A 5 15.53 -20.79 -14.52
N ARG A 6 15.78 -20.92 -15.84
CA ARG A 6 15.43 -19.88 -16.83
C ARG A 6 13.93 -19.83 -17.08
N GLY A 7 13.27 -20.99 -17.20
CA GLY A 7 11.82 -21.09 -17.36
C GLY A 7 11.07 -20.46 -16.17
N VAL A 8 11.46 -20.77 -14.94
CA VAL A 8 10.85 -20.19 -13.73
C VAL A 8 11.06 -18.68 -13.65
N ARG A 9 12.24 -18.17 -14.03
CA ARG A 9 12.52 -16.72 -14.07
C ARG A 9 11.74 -15.99 -15.16
N GLN A 10 11.59 -16.58 -16.35
CA GLN A 10 10.78 -16.00 -17.44
C GLN A 10 9.29 -16.00 -17.09
N VAL A 11 8.80 -17.06 -16.46
CA VAL A 11 7.40 -17.17 -16.02
C VAL A 11 7.14 -16.16 -14.90
N ALA A 12 7.99 -16.08 -13.87
CA ALA A 12 7.90 -15.06 -12.81
C ALA A 12 7.98 -13.63 -13.34
N GLY A 13 8.82 -13.38 -14.35
CA GLY A 13 8.91 -12.08 -15.05
C GLY A 13 7.62 -11.73 -15.79
N ARG A 14 7.01 -12.67 -16.51
CA ARG A 14 5.70 -12.49 -17.16
C ARG A 14 4.58 -12.25 -16.15
N TRP A 15 4.55 -12.98 -15.04
CA TRP A 15 3.56 -12.76 -13.98
C TRP A 15 3.72 -11.38 -13.34
N ARG A 16 4.97 -10.92 -13.09
CA ARG A 16 5.23 -9.58 -12.56
C ARG A 16 4.73 -8.49 -13.49
N VAL A 17 5.04 -8.60 -14.78
CA VAL A 17 4.53 -7.68 -15.81
C VAL A 17 3.00 -7.69 -15.83
N VAL A 18 2.35 -8.85 -15.85
CA VAL A 18 0.87 -8.95 -15.82
C VAL A 18 0.28 -8.32 -14.55
N LEU A 19 0.91 -8.48 -13.39
CA LEU A 19 0.45 -7.88 -12.14
C LEU A 19 0.66 -6.36 -12.12
N GLU A 20 1.77 -5.85 -12.65
CA GLU A 20 2.01 -4.42 -12.85
C GLU A 20 0.98 -3.81 -13.80
N TRP A 21 0.70 -4.47 -14.94
CA TRP A 21 -0.37 -4.07 -15.86
C TRP A 21 -1.74 -4.08 -15.20
N ARG A 22 -2.07 -5.12 -14.42
CA ARG A 22 -3.35 -5.19 -13.70
C ARG A 22 -3.48 -4.10 -12.64
N THR A 23 -2.38 -3.77 -11.96
CA THR A 23 -2.33 -2.67 -11.01
C THR A 23 -2.57 -1.33 -11.71
N PHE A 24 -1.95 -1.13 -12.88
CA PHE A 24 -2.12 0.08 -13.68
C PHE A 24 -3.53 0.22 -14.27
N ALA A 25 -4.09 -0.88 -14.78
CA ALA A 25 -5.40 -0.94 -15.42
C ALA A 25 -6.56 -0.91 -14.40
N GLY A 26 -6.35 -1.42 -13.19
CA GLY A 26 -7.37 -1.49 -12.14
C GLY A 26 -7.51 -0.23 -11.30
N HIS A 27 -7.36 0.95 -11.90
CA HIS A 27 -7.34 2.23 -11.20
C HIS A 27 -8.56 2.43 -10.27
N GLU A 28 -9.78 2.28 -10.81
CA GLU A 28 -11.03 2.41 -10.04
C GLU A 28 -11.12 1.42 -8.87
N VAL A 29 -10.65 0.18 -9.08
CA VAL A 29 -10.63 -0.85 -8.05
C VAL A 29 -9.65 -0.49 -6.94
N ALA A 30 -8.48 0.04 -7.30
CA ALA A 30 -7.49 0.50 -6.37
C ALA A 30 -7.98 1.72 -5.57
N VAL A 31 -8.60 2.71 -6.21
CA VAL A 31 -9.23 3.87 -5.55
C VAL A 31 -10.30 3.40 -4.57
N ARG A 32 -11.21 2.51 -4.97
CA ARG A 32 -12.25 1.98 -4.08
C ARG A 32 -11.67 1.29 -2.85
N LYS A 33 -10.58 0.53 -3.00
CA LYS A 33 -9.91 -0.13 -1.88
C LYS A 33 -9.22 0.86 -0.96
N LEU A 34 -8.54 1.88 -1.51
CA LEU A 34 -7.96 2.95 -0.71
C LEU A 34 -9.02 3.75 0.05
N GLU A 35 -10.18 4.00 -0.54
CA GLU A 35 -11.29 4.65 0.16
C GLU A 35 -11.85 3.81 1.30
N LEU A 36 -11.96 2.49 1.13
CA LEU A 36 -12.34 1.60 2.24
C LEU A 36 -11.31 1.66 3.38
N LEU A 37 -10.02 1.66 3.04
CA LEU A 37 -8.94 1.81 4.02
C LEU A 37 -9.01 3.16 4.73
N ARG A 38 -9.24 4.25 3.99
CA ARG A 38 -9.45 5.59 4.54
C ARG A 38 -10.55 5.60 5.58
N VAL A 39 -11.72 5.07 5.26
CA VAL A 39 -12.87 5.01 6.19
C VAL A 39 -12.53 4.21 7.45
N ALA A 40 -11.76 3.13 7.32
CA ALA A 40 -11.33 2.32 8.47
C ALA A 40 -10.30 3.03 9.36
N LEU A 41 -9.53 3.98 8.82
CA LEU A 41 -8.51 4.75 9.55
C LEU A 41 -9.08 5.99 10.26
N LEU A 42 -10.20 6.54 9.80
CA LEU A 42 -10.81 7.73 10.41
C LEU A 42 -11.11 7.57 11.91
N PRO A 43 -11.67 6.46 12.41
CA PRO A 43 -11.91 6.26 13.84
C PRO A 43 -10.65 6.10 14.68
N MET A 44 -9.47 5.95 14.04
CA MET A 44 -8.17 5.81 14.69
C MET A 44 -7.41 7.14 14.77
N ASP A 45 -8.08 8.26 14.51
CA ASP A 45 -7.55 9.63 14.56
C ASP A 45 -6.43 9.92 13.55
N TRP A 46 -6.32 9.12 12.49
CA TRP A 46 -5.42 9.40 11.36
C TRP A 46 -6.05 10.37 10.37
N ARG A 47 -5.24 11.29 9.85
CA ARG A 47 -5.62 12.10 8.69
C ARG A 47 -5.27 11.35 7.42
N CYS A 48 -6.12 11.49 6.42
CA CYS A 48 -6.01 10.76 5.17
C CYS A 48 -6.28 11.69 3.99
N VAL A 49 -5.34 11.75 3.05
CA VAL A 49 -5.42 12.55 1.81
C VAL A 49 -5.32 11.61 0.62
N GLY A 50 -6.40 11.53 -0.15
CA GLY A 50 -6.45 10.74 -1.38
C GLY A 50 -5.73 11.48 -2.52
N LEU A 51 -4.70 10.85 -3.06
CA LEU A 51 -3.93 11.30 -4.23
C LEU A 51 -4.26 10.37 -5.41
N TYR A 52 -5.52 10.39 -5.81
CA TYR A 52 -6.06 9.42 -6.76
C TYR A 52 -6.01 9.89 -8.20
N ASP A 53 -6.20 11.18 -8.44
CA ASP A 53 -6.32 11.69 -9.78
C ASP A 53 -5.00 11.60 -10.55
N LYS A 54 -5.00 10.81 -11.63
CA LYS A 54 -3.83 10.59 -12.48
C LYS A 54 -3.42 11.84 -13.25
N GLN A 55 -4.35 12.73 -13.59
CA GLN A 55 -4.05 13.96 -14.33
C GLN A 55 -3.47 15.03 -13.41
N GLU A 56 -4.02 15.16 -12.21
CA GLU A 56 -3.59 16.13 -11.20
C GLU A 56 -2.23 15.75 -10.63
N PHE A 57 -2.07 14.52 -10.14
CA PHE A 57 -0.89 14.11 -9.38
C PHE A 57 0.16 13.35 -10.20
N ARG A 58 -0.19 12.90 -11.41
CA ARG A 58 0.72 12.20 -12.36
C ARG A 58 1.37 10.92 -11.81
N PHE A 59 0.84 10.36 -10.71
CA PHE A 59 1.26 9.05 -10.23
C PHE A 59 0.66 7.94 -11.10
N PRO A 60 1.42 6.88 -11.44
CA PRO A 60 0.93 5.78 -12.28
C PRO A 60 -0.15 4.94 -11.58
N VAL A 61 -0.19 5.00 -10.25
CA VAL A 61 -1.13 4.29 -9.37
C VAL A 61 -1.74 5.27 -8.38
N PRO A 62 -2.99 5.06 -7.93
CA PRO A 62 -3.57 5.92 -6.90
C PRO A 62 -2.84 5.71 -5.57
N LEU A 63 -2.68 6.80 -4.84
CA LEU A 63 -2.00 6.82 -3.55
C LEU A 63 -2.94 7.39 -2.47
N LEU A 64 -2.77 6.93 -1.24
CA LEU A 64 -3.41 7.46 -0.04
C LEU A 64 -2.32 7.89 0.94
N TRP A 65 -2.23 9.17 1.23
CA TRP A 65 -1.33 9.65 2.26
C TRP A 65 -2.02 9.61 3.63
N VAL A 66 -1.48 8.84 4.56
CA VAL A 66 -1.97 8.69 5.92
C VAL A 66 -0.95 9.31 6.86
N TYR A 67 -1.37 10.25 7.70
CA TYR A 67 -0.43 10.98 8.56
C TYR A 67 -1.10 11.51 9.83
N ALA A 68 -0.27 11.83 10.82
CA ALA A 68 -0.62 12.68 11.95
C ALA A 68 0.28 13.92 11.92
N SER A 69 -0.31 15.11 12.12
CA SER A 69 0.52 16.31 12.32
C SER A 69 1.07 16.32 13.74
N GLY A 70 2.39 16.22 13.87
CA GLY A 70 3.09 16.43 15.12
C GLY A 70 3.54 17.88 15.31
N ALA A 71 3.90 18.26 16.53
CA ALA A 71 4.43 19.60 16.83
C ALA A 71 5.86 19.85 16.30
N ALA A 72 6.54 18.82 15.77
CA ALA A 72 7.92 18.89 15.30
C ALA A 72 8.10 18.34 13.88
N ASP A 73 7.48 17.20 13.54
CA ASP A 73 7.49 16.61 12.20
C ASP A 73 6.16 15.90 11.89
N ASP A 74 5.76 15.91 10.62
CA ASP A 74 4.64 15.11 10.12
C ASP A 74 5.08 13.64 10.00
N VAL A 75 4.49 12.76 10.80
CA VAL A 75 4.70 11.30 10.69
C VAL A 75 3.60 10.73 9.82
N GLY A 76 3.98 10.00 8.77
CA GLY A 76 3.02 9.38 7.88
C GLY A 76 3.56 8.22 7.06
N ALA A 77 2.68 7.67 6.25
CA ALA A 77 2.94 6.68 5.23
C ALA A 77 2.11 7.02 3.99
N VAL A 78 2.68 6.82 2.82
CA VAL A 78 1.93 6.83 1.56
C VAL A 78 1.58 5.38 1.26
N VAL A 79 0.33 5.09 0.94
CA VAL A 79 -0.16 3.72 0.70
C VAL A 79 -0.69 3.62 -0.73
N THR A 80 -0.41 2.52 -1.39
CA THR A 80 -0.98 2.15 -2.68
C THR A 80 -1.58 0.75 -2.64
N VAL A 81 -2.28 0.38 -3.71
CA VAL A 81 -2.89 -0.93 -3.87
C VAL A 81 -2.31 -1.60 -5.09
N GLN A 82 -1.81 -2.83 -4.93
CA GLN A 82 -1.25 -3.62 -6.02
C GLN A 82 -1.99 -4.95 -6.18
N ALA A 83 -2.08 -5.40 -7.43
CA ALA A 83 -2.65 -6.71 -7.74
C ALA A 83 -1.72 -7.83 -7.25
N LEU A 84 -2.31 -8.84 -6.63
CA LEU A 84 -1.62 -10.06 -6.19
C LEU A 84 -2.02 -11.26 -7.07
N PRO A 85 -1.24 -12.36 -7.06
CA PRO A 85 -1.68 -13.63 -7.65
C PRO A 85 -3.06 -14.05 -7.13
N GLY A 86 -3.83 -14.77 -7.95
CA GLY A 86 -5.16 -15.27 -7.55
C GLY A 86 -6.29 -14.23 -7.57
N GLN A 87 -6.16 -13.16 -8.37
CA GLN A 87 -7.11 -12.04 -8.44
C GLN A 87 -7.30 -11.25 -7.13
N ALA A 88 -6.42 -11.45 -6.15
CA ALA A 88 -6.39 -10.67 -4.93
C ALA A 88 -5.71 -9.31 -5.12
N TRP A 89 -5.80 -8.48 -4.09
CA TRP A 89 -5.18 -7.16 -4.01
C TRP A 89 -4.54 -7.00 -2.65
N GLY A 90 -3.44 -6.25 -2.58
CA GLY A 90 -2.75 -5.93 -1.33
C GLY A 90 -2.53 -4.43 -1.18
N TYR A 91 -2.54 -3.96 0.06
CA TYR A 91 -2.05 -2.64 0.43
C TYR A 91 -0.54 -2.68 0.58
N PHE A 92 0.13 -1.67 0.03
CA PHE A 92 1.58 -1.53 0.06
C PHE A 92 1.92 -0.10 0.47
N GLU A 93 2.96 0.06 1.27
CA GLU A 93 3.56 1.37 1.44
C GLU A 93 4.24 1.81 0.13
N ALA A 94 3.99 3.02 -0.33
CA ALA A 94 4.64 3.64 -1.47
C ALA A 94 5.84 4.46 -0.96
N GLY A 95 7.03 4.12 -1.46
CA GLY A 95 8.29 4.78 -1.10
C GLY A 95 9.35 4.54 -2.16
N ASP A 96 10.53 5.12 -1.96
CA ASP A 96 11.75 5.13 -2.80
C ASP A 96 12.43 3.76 -3.01
N GLY A 97 11.65 2.67 -3.00
CA GLY A 97 12.10 1.31 -3.29
C GLY A 97 12.05 0.33 -2.11
N ARG A 98 11.66 0.80 -0.91
CA ARG A 98 11.40 -0.04 0.29
C ARG A 98 9.92 -0.21 0.62
N GLY A 99 9.05 -0.01 -0.37
CA GLY A 99 7.60 -0.16 -0.21
C GLY A 99 7.24 -1.55 0.31
N GLY A 100 6.86 -1.64 1.58
CA GLY A 100 6.54 -2.89 2.25
C GLY A 100 5.09 -3.29 1.99
N PHE A 101 4.85 -4.59 1.83
CA PHE A 101 3.50 -5.14 1.94
C PHE A 101 2.94 -4.82 3.32
N VAL A 102 1.77 -4.21 3.38
CA VAL A 102 1.08 -3.88 4.64
C VAL A 102 0.14 -5.01 5.01
N ALA A 103 -0.83 -5.31 4.15
CA ALA A 103 -1.84 -6.33 4.36
C ALA A 103 -2.58 -6.67 3.06
N THR A 104 -3.28 -7.80 3.05
CA THR A 104 -4.20 -8.10 1.93
C THR A 104 -5.44 -7.20 2.02
N CYS A 105 -6.02 -6.85 0.88
CA CYS A 105 -7.26 -6.05 0.85
C CYS A 105 -8.52 -6.86 1.20
N GLY A 106 -8.39 -8.13 1.58
CA GLY A 106 -9.51 -9.00 1.96
C GLY A 106 -10.09 -8.66 3.34
N ASP A 107 -9.27 -8.08 4.21
CA ASP A 107 -9.66 -7.60 5.53
C ASP A 107 -9.15 -6.17 5.73
N VAL A 108 -10.04 -5.20 5.50
CA VAL A 108 -9.68 -3.78 5.60
C VAL A 108 -9.45 -3.34 7.05
N LYS A 109 -10.08 -4.01 8.02
CA LYS A 109 -9.94 -3.67 9.44
C LYS A 109 -8.56 -4.08 9.92
N ALA A 110 -8.16 -5.32 9.62
CA ALA A 110 -6.81 -5.81 9.93
C ALA A 110 -5.72 -4.96 9.23
N ALA A 111 -5.99 -4.51 7.99
CA ALA A 111 -5.08 -3.60 7.28
C ALA A 111 -4.94 -2.24 7.97
N ALA A 112 -6.05 -1.65 8.44
CA ALA A 112 -6.04 -0.39 9.17
C ALA A 112 -5.30 -0.52 10.51
N GLU A 113 -5.53 -1.60 11.26
CA GLU A 113 -4.83 -1.89 12.52
C GLU A 113 -3.31 -2.08 12.31
N ALA A 114 -2.91 -2.79 11.26
CA ALA A 114 -1.50 -2.97 10.92
C ALA A 114 -0.81 -1.62 10.59
N LEU A 115 -1.49 -0.76 9.83
CA LEU A 115 -0.98 0.56 9.49
C LEU A 115 -0.92 1.48 10.72
N ASP A 116 -1.94 1.44 11.57
CA ASP A 116 -2.00 2.19 12.83
C ASP A 116 -0.82 1.84 13.75
N LEU A 117 -0.54 0.54 13.94
CA LEU A 117 0.62 0.07 14.71
C LEU A 117 1.94 0.55 14.12
N LEU A 118 2.10 0.45 12.80
CA LEU A 118 3.29 0.90 12.09
C LEU A 118 3.53 2.40 12.28
N LEU A 119 2.49 3.22 12.12
CA LEU A 119 2.60 4.66 12.28
C LEU A 119 2.82 5.08 13.75
N LYS A 120 2.13 4.44 14.71
CA LYS A 120 2.39 4.64 16.14
C LYS A 120 3.82 4.31 16.53
N HIS A 121 4.40 3.25 15.96
CA HIS A 121 5.81 2.91 16.18
C HIS A 121 6.75 4.01 15.67
N ARG A 122 6.45 4.62 14.51
CA ARG A 122 7.21 5.75 13.96
C ARG A 122 7.09 7.02 14.79
N MET A 123 5.92 7.27 15.40
CA MET A 123 5.73 8.43 16.28
C MET A 123 6.47 8.30 17.61
N PHE A 124 6.72 7.08 18.09
CA PHE A 124 7.38 6.82 19.38
C PHE A 124 8.60 5.89 19.23
N PRO A 125 9.67 6.34 18.54
CA PRO A 125 10.88 5.54 18.38
C PRO A 125 11.58 5.40 19.75
N GLY A 126 11.45 4.23 20.39
CA GLY A 126 12.10 3.94 21.68
C GLY A 126 11.22 3.24 22.73
N ARG A 127 9.91 3.09 22.51
CA ARG A 127 9.10 2.21 23.37
C ARG A 127 9.31 0.75 22.96
N ARG A 128 10.22 0.07 23.66
CA ARG A 128 10.30 -1.40 23.69
C ARG A 128 8.98 -1.87 24.32
N TRP A 129 8.12 -2.47 23.51
CA TRP A 129 6.87 -3.07 24.00
C TRP A 129 7.23 -4.25 24.93
N ALA A 130 6.59 -4.27 26.10
CA ALA A 130 6.67 -5.35 27.08
C ALA A 130 5.56 -6.38 26.82
#